data_AF-A0A417P6Z1-F1
#
_entry.id   AF-A0A417P6Z1-F1
#
_cell.length_a   1.000
_cell.length_b   1.000
_cell.length_c   1.000
_cell.angle_alpha   90.00
_cell.angle_beta   90.00
_cell.angle_gamma   90.00
#
_symmetry.space_group_name_H-M   'P 1'
#
loop_
_entity.id
_entity.type
_entity.pdbx_description
1 polymer ?
#
loop_
_entity_poly.entity_id
_entity_poly.type
_entity_poly.pdbx_seq_one_letter_code
_entity_poly.pdbx_strand_id
1 'polypeptide(L)' 'MKKLDNFINCLTVLANADFKMAETNDIYRTGMIGQFNLTFELAWKALQEIMRMHGTEEASTGSPREILQLAYKIGFISDS' A
#
# COMPACT_ATOMS: atom_id res chain seq x y z
N MET A 1 3.01 -7.95 -12.30
CA MET A 1 3.22 -6.53 -12.69
C MET A 1 4.19 -5.95 -11.69
N LYS A 2 5.40 -5.48 -12.06
CA LYS A 2 6.48 -5.25 -11.07
C LYS A 2 6.07 -4.46 -9.81
N LYS A 3 5.27 -3.39 -9.94
CA LYS A 3 4.78 -2.62 -8.77
C LYS A 3 3.82 -3.42 -7.89
N LEU A 4 2.88 -4.15 -8.49
CA LEU A 4 1.95 -5.04 -7.79
C LEU A 4 2.72 -6.19 -7.10
N ASP A 5 3.68 -6.78 -7.79
CA ASP A 5 4.49 -7.88 -7.25
C ASP A 5 5.31 -7.40 -6.03
N ASN A 6 5.89 -6.19 -6.09
CA ASN A 6 6.59 -5.56 -4.97
C ASN A 6 5.67 -5.29 -3.77
N PHE A 7 4.45 -4.80 -4.03
CA PHE A 7 3.44 -4.58 -2.99
C PHE A 7 3.07 -5.89 -2.30
N ILE A 8 2.74 -6.94 -3.06
CA ILE A 8 2.37 -8.27 -2.54
C ILE A 8 3.49 -8.84 -1.67
N ASN A 9 4.75 -8.73 -2.11
CA ASN A 9 5.89 -9.20 -1.32
C ASN A 9 6.01 -8.45 0.01
N CYS A 10 5.90 -7.12 0.02
CA CYS A 10 5.97 -6.34 1.25
C CYS A 10 4.79 -6.61 2.19
N LEU A 11 3.59 -6.74 1.63
CA LEU A 11 2.39 -7.12 2.37
C LEU A 11 2.54 -8.52 3.00
N THR A 12 3.12 -9.46 2.29
CA THR A 12 3.38 -10.82 2.80
C THR A 12 4.33 -10.78 4.00
N VAL A 13 5.41 -9.99 3.92
CA VAL A 13 6.32 -9.80 5.07
C VAL A 13 5.59 -9.16 6.25
N LEU A 14 4.79 -8.12 6.02
CA LEU A 14 4.05 -7.43 7.08
C LEU A 14 2.99 -8.34 7.73
N ALA A 15 2.26 -9.13 6.92
CA ALA A 15 1.22 -10.04 7.40
C ALA A 15 1.77 -11.18 8.26
N ASN A 16 3.04 -11.55 8.03
CA ASN A 16 3.74 -12.58 8.81
C ASN A 16 4.54 -12.01 9.99
N ALA A 17 4.45 -10.70 10.27
CA ALA A 17 5.15 -10.09 11.40
C ALA A 17 4.58 -10.58 12.74
N ASP A 18 5.45 -10.73 13.74
CA ASP A 18 5.07 -11.13 15.10
C ASP A 18 4.61 -9.91 15.92
N PHE A 19 3.31 -9.64 15.88
CA PHE A 19 2.72 -8.52 16.62
C PHE A 19 2.92 -8.61 18.13
N LYS A 20 3.05 -9.81 18.71
CA LYS A 20 3.32 -9.96 20.15
C LYS A 20 4.74 -9.52 20.50
N MET A 21 5.71 -9.83 19.64
CA MET A 21 7.08 -9.37 19.83
C MET A 21 7.16 -7.83 19.82
N ALA A 22 6.34 -7.16 19.02
CA ALA A 22 6.28 -5.70 18.96
C ALA A 22 5.73 -5.03 20.24
N GLU A 23 5.00 -5.75 21.09
CA GLU A 23 4.48 -5.21 22.35
C GLU A 23 5.61 -4.85 23.32
N THR A 24 6.70 -5.62 23.30
CA THR A 24 7.80 -5.51 24.30
C THR A 24 9.16 -5.18 23.70
N ASN A 25 9.34 -5.28 22.38
CA ASN A 25 10.59 -4.98 21.70
C ASN A 25 10.48 -3.75 20.81
N ASP A 26 11.05 -2.63 21.26
CA ASP A 26 10.97 -1.33 20.57
C ASP A 26 11.66 -1.33 19.21
N ILE A 27 12.77 -2.07 19.05
CA ILE A 27 13.48 -2.18 17.77
C ILE A 27 12.63 -2.97 16.78
N TYR A 28 12.05 -4.09 17.23
CA TYR A 28 11.17 -4.90 16.41
C TYR A 28 9.92 -4.11 15.98
N ARG A 29 9.29 -3.39 16.92
CA ARG A 29 8.16 -2.50 16.62
C ARG A 29 8.52 -1.42 15.61
N THR A 30 9.70 -0.82 15.75
CA THR A 30 10.22 0.17 14.78
C THR A 30 10.38 -0.45 13.39
N GLY A 31 10.91 -1.67 13.31
CA GLY A 31 11.01 -2.43 12.06
C GLY A 31 9.64 -2.70 11.43
N MET A 32 8.64 -3.09 12.22
CA MET A 32 7.26 -3.28 11.74
C MET A 32 6.63 -1.98 11.22
N ILE A 33 6.81 -0.86 11.92
CA ILE A 33 6.33 0.46 11.46
C ILE A 33 6.99 0.83 10.12
N GLY A 34 8.30 0.61 9.99
CA GLY A 34 9.01 0.80 8.73
C GLY A 34 8.45 -0.07 7.59
N GLN A 35 8.19 -1.35 7.87
CA GLN A 35 7.60 -2.28 6.91
C GLN A 35 6.16 -1.87 6.53
N PHE A 36 5.36 -1.37 7.47
CA PHE A 36 4.04 -0.81 7.19
C PHE A 36 4.13 0.40 6.25
N ASN A 37 5.01 1.36 6.55
CA ASN A 37 5.18 2.56 5.70
C ASN A 37 5.61 2.18 4.27
N LEU A 38 6.53 1.24 4.11
CA LEU A 38 6.93 0.73 2.80
C LEU A 38 5.77 0.02 2.08
N THR A 39 5.02 -0.82 2.81
CA THR A 39 3.88 -1.55 2.24
C THR A 39 2.81 -0.58 1.76
N PHE A 40 2.48 0.44 2.55
CA PHE A 40 1.53 1.49 2.18
C PHE A 40 2.00 2.28 0.95
N GLU A 41 3.27 2.67 0.92
CA GLU A 41 3.88 3.38 -0.22
C GLU A 41 3.75 2.60 -1.53
N LEU A 42 3.95 1.29 -1.47
CA LEU A 42 3.81 0.41 -2.63
C LEU A 42 2.35 0.14 -2.99
N ALA A 43 1.45 0.09 -2.00
CA ALA A 43 0.02 -0.13 -2.22
C ALA A 43 -0.58 0.95 -3.12
N TRP A 44 -0.40 2.23 -2.77
CA TRP A 44 -0.98 3.32 -3.56
C TRP A 44 -0.31 3.45 -4.94
N LYS A 45 1.00 3.15 -5.05
CA LYS A 45 1.71 3.12 -6.36
C LYS A 45 1.25 1.97 -7.26
N ALA A 46 0.93 0.81 -6.69
CA ALA A 46 0.38 -0.32 -7.43
C ALA A 46 -1.05 -0.01 -7.89
N LEU A 47 -1.88 0.55 -7.01
CA LEU A 47 -3.22 1.02 -7.33
C LEU A 47 -3.22 2.08 -8.44
N GLN A 48 -2.32 3.05 -8.35
CA GLN A 48 -2.11 4.07 -9.38
C GLN A 48 -1.83 3.44 -10.76
N GLU A 49 -0.94 2.44 -10.80
CA GLU A 49 -0.62 1.75 -12.05
C GLU A 49 -1.82 0.98 -12.62
N ILE A 50 -2.55 0.28 -11.74
CA ILE A 50 -3.75 -0.46 -12.13
C ILE A 50 -4.81 0.49 -12.71
N MET A 51 -5.06 1.64 -12.07
CA MET A 51 -6.02 2.64 -12.57
C MET A 51 -5.60 3.18 -13.94
N ARG A 52 -4.30 3.45 -14.16
CA ARG A 52 -3.76 3.87 -15.47
C ARG A 52 -3.98 2.81 -16.54
N MET A 53 -3.80 1.52 -16.22
CA MET A 53 -4.09 0.42 -17.15
C MET A 53 -5.58 0.32 -17.53
N HIS A 54 -6.48 0.75 -16.64
CA HIS A 54 -7.91 0.81 -16.91
C HIS A 54 -8.34 2.13 -17.58
N GLY A 55 -7.39 2.94 -18.07
CA GLY A 55 -7.66 4.17 -18.80
C GLY A 55 -7.99 5.38 -17.92
N THR A 56 -7.72 5.31 -16.61
CA THR A 56 -7.93 6.46 -15.72
C THR A 56 -6.75 7.43 -15.82
N GLU A 57 -6.83 8.39 -16.73
CA GLU A 57 -5.78 9.40 -16.93
C GLU A 57 -5.52 10.26 -15.68
N GLU A 58 -6.56 10.49 -14.87
CA GLU A 58 -6.48 11.22 -13.59
C GLU A 58 -5.49 10.57 -12.60
N ALA A 59 -5.16 9.28 -12.78
CA ALA A 59 -4.18 8.57 -11.96
C ALA A 59 -2.72 8.82 -12.39
N SER A 60 -2.46 9.57 -13.46
CA SER A 60 -1.10 9.76 -14.00
C SER A 60 -0.15 10.50 -13.05
N THR A 61 -0.71 11.36 -12.21
CA THR A 61 0.01 12.14 -11.19
C THR A 61 -0.84 12.25 -9.94
N GLY A 62 -0.22 12.39 -8.78
CA GLY A 62 -0.95 12.63 -7.54
C GLY A 62 -0.17 12.17 -6.31
N SER A 63 -0.49 12.79 -5.19
CA SER A 63 -0.10 12.35 -3.85
C SER A 63 -0.84 11.06 -3.46
N PRO A 64 -0.35 10.31 -2.46
CA PRO A 64 -1.02 9.09 -1.98
C PRO A 64 -2.50 9.32 -1.64
N ARG A 65 -2.82 10.49 -1.06
CA ARG A 65 -4.18 10.88 -0.71
C ARG A 65 -5.07 11.02 -1.95
N GLU A 66 -4.60 11.75 -2.96
CA GLU A 66 -5.37 11.98 -4.20
C GLU A 66 -5.62 10.67 -4.94
N ILE A 67 -4.63 9.77 -4.98
CA ILE A 67 -4.77 8.44 -5.59
C ILE A 67 -5.83 7.59 -4.88
N LEU A 68 -5.84 7.59 -3.54
CA LEU A 68 -6.84 6.83 -2.77
C LEU A 68 -8.24 7.44 -2.92
N GLN A 69 -8.36 8.77 -2.90
CA GLN A 69 -9.65 9.45 -3.13
C GLN A 69 -10.21 9.17 -4.52
N LEU A 70 -9.34 9.21 -5.54
CA LEU A 70 -9.72 8.86 -6.90
C LEU A 70 -10.18 7.41 -6.97
N ALA A 71 -9.40 6.46 -6.46
CA ALA A 71 -9.74 5.04 -6.47
C ALA A 71 -11.08 4.75 -5.78
N TYR A 72 -11.39 5.44 -4.68
CA TYR A 72 -12.70 5.38 -4.05
C TYR A 72 -13.81 5.92 -4.96
N LYS A 73 -13.62 7.13 -5.52
CA LYS A 73 -14.56 7.78 -6.45
C LYS A 73 -14.90 6.91 -7.65
N ILE A 74 -13.94 6.14 -8.17
CA ILE A 74 -14.12 5.30 -9.36
C ILE A 74 -14.37 3.81 -9.05
N GLY A 75 -14.55 3.44 -7.77
CA GLY A 75 -14.98 2.10 -7.36
C GLY A 75 -13.88 1.02 -7.29
N PHE A 76 -12.61 1.41 -7.27
CA PHE A 76 -11.49 0.49 -7.00
C PHE A 76 -11.31 0.18 -5.50
N ILE A 77 -11.76 1.08 -4.62
CA ILE A 77 -11.77 0.91 -3.16
C ILE A 77 -13.19 1.15 -2.65
N SER A 78 -13.62 0.33 -1.70
CA SER A 78 -14.86 0.50 -0.93
C SER A 78 -14.58 0.99 0.49
N ASP A 79 -15.55 1.66 1.10
CA ASP A 79 -15.56 2.09 2.51
C ASP A 79 -16.26 1.11 3.46
N SER A 80 -16.71 -0.02 2.91
CA SER A 80 -17.40 -1.13 3.60
C SER A 80 -16.46 -2.14 4.22
#